data_AF-A0A6A2FIJ4-F1
#
_entry.id   AF-A0A6A2FIJ4-F1
#
_cell.length_a   1.000
_cell.length_b   1.000
_cell.length_c   1.000
_cell.angle_alpha   90.00
_cell.angle_beta   90.00
_cell.angle_gamma   90.00
#
_symmetry.space_group_name_H-M   'P 1'
#
loop_
_entity.id
_entity.type
_entity.pdbx_description
1 polymer ?
#
loop_
_entity_poly.entity_id
_entity_poly.type
_entity_poly.pdbx_seq_one_letter_code
_entity_poly.pdbx_strand_id
1 'polypeptide(L)'
;MKFFKWIIESIFWLMIFFSPVLIFTLISIFIYAENKDLIWFCLLLISIGVCLGILYAEKVRKKYGCSTYMGRLLRTPELEHKDGEDEKGSGQK
;
A
#
# COMPACT_ATOMS: atom_id res chain seq x y z
N MET A 1 3.83 -18.92 14.68
CA MET A 1 3.19 -17.59 14.86
C MET A 1 2.51 -17.12 13.55
N LYS A 2 1.38 -17.71 13.16
CA LYS A 2 0.68 -17.35 11.89
C LYS A 2 -0.18 -16.09 12.03
N PHE A 3 -0.64 -15.79 13.25
CA PHE A 3 -1.51 -14.65 13.57
C PHE A 3 -0.82 -13.29 13.40
N PHE A 4 0.44 -13.17 13.83
CA PHE A 4 1.22 -11.93 13.71
C PHE A 4 1.45 -11.52 12.25
N LYS A 5 1.74 -12.48 11.36
CA LYS A 5 1.82 -12.22 9.91
C LYS A 5 0.50 -11.71 9.35
N TRP A 6 -0.62 -12.29 9.77
CA TRP A 6 -1.95 -11.92 9.31
C TRP A 6 -2.37 -10.50 9.74
N ILE A 7 -2.00 -10.10 10.96
CA ILE A 7 -2.20 -8.74 11.47
C ILE A 7 -1.39 -7.73 10.65
N ILE A 8 -0.10 -8.01 10.42
CA ILE A 8 0.77 -7.12 9.64
C ILE A 8 0.24 -6.98 8.21
N GLU A 9 -0.18 -8.08 7.58
CA GLU A 9 -0.83 -8.06 6.27
C GLU A 9 -2.09 -7.19 6.26
N SER A 10 -2.92 -7.28 7.30
CA SER A 10 -4.14 -6.50 7.42
C SER A 10 -3.85 -5.01 7.65
N ILE A 11 -2.79 -4.67 8.39
CA ILE A 11 -2.36 -3.28 8.60
C ILE A 11 -1.87 -2.67 7.29
N PHE A 12 -1.03 -3.39 6.53
CA PHE A 12 -0.59 -2.93 5.22
C PHE A 12 -1.75 -2.78 4.23
N TRP A 13 -2.71 -3.72 4.27
CA TRP A 13 -3.94 -3.62 3.49
C TRP A 13 -4.72 -2.35 3.82
N LEU A 14 -4.88 -2.03 5.10
CA LEU A 14 -5.58 -0.83 5.55
C LEU A 14 -4.83 0.45 5.15
N MET A 15 -3.51 0.44 5.21
CA MET A 15 -2.66 1.57 4.82
C MET A 15 -2.75 1.85 3.31
N ILE A 16 -2.79 0.80 2.49
CA ILE A 16 -3.02 0.90 1.03
C ILE A 16 -4.44 1.37 0.73
N PHE A 17 -5.44 0.89 1.47
CA PHE A 17 -6.83 1.36 1.36
C PHE A 17 -6.97 2.85 1.68
N PHE A 18 -6.23 3.33 2.69
CA PHE A 18 -6.27 4.73 3.10
C PHE A 18 -5.76 5.68 2.02
N SER A 19 -4.80 5.28 1.18
CA SER A 19 -4.22 6.15 0.15
C SER A 19 -5.25 6.72 -0.84
N PRO A 20 -6.03 5.90 -1.58
CA PRO A 20 -7.05 6.41 -2.48
C PRO A 20 -8.19 7.10 -1.73
N VAL A 21 -8.63 6.56 -0.59
CA VAL A 21 -9.71 7.18 0.20
C VAL A 21 -9.35 8.59 0.64
N LEU A 22 -8.10 8.80 1.08
CA LEU A 22 -7.62 10.10 1.54
C LEU A 22 -7.55 11.10 0.39
N ILE A 23 -7.11 10.67 -0.80
CA ILE A 23 -7.12 11.51 -2.02
C ILE A 23 -8.55 11.93 -2.39
N PHE A 24 -9.49 10.98 -2.49
CA PHE A 24 -10.88 11.28 -2.84
C PHE A 24 -11.59 12.13 -1.77
N THR A 25 -11.23 11.95 -0.50
CA THR A 25 -11.74 12.76 0.62
C THR A 25 -11.23 14.20 0.51
N LEU A 26 -9.94 14.38 0.24
CA LEU A 26 -9.34 15.71 0.08
C LEU A 26 -9.99 16.49 -1.08
N ILE A 27 -10.19 15.80 -2.22
CA ILE A 27 -10.87 16.37 -3.39
C ILE A 27 -12.33 16.74 -3.06
N SER A 28 -13.05 15.89 -2.33
CA SER A 28 -14.43 16.19 -1.91
C SER A 28 -14.50 17.42 -1.00
N ILE A 29 -13.58 17.56 -0.05
CA ILE A 29 -13.54 18.73 0.84
C ILE A 29 -13.29 20.01 0.04
N PHE A 30 -12.40 19.97 -0.95
CA PHE A 30 -12.12 21.11 -1.82
C PHE A 30 -13.36 21.53 -2.62
N ILE A 31 -14.07 20.56 -3.22
CA ILE A 31 -15.32 20.81 -3.97
C ILE A 31 -16.42 21.36 -3.06
N TYR A 32 -16.56 20.82 -1.85
CA TYR A 32 -17.54 21.30 -0.87
C TYR A 32 -17.26 22.74 -0.41
N ALA A 33 -15.98 23.13 -0.33
CA ALA A 33 -15.59 24.49 0.03
C ALA A 33 -16.00 25.53 -1.03
N GLU A 34 -15.94 25.17 -2.32
CA GLU A 34 -16.38 26.05 -3.42
C GLU A 34 -17.90 26.06 -3.60
N ASN A 35 -18.57 24.91 -3.46
CA ASN A 35 -20.00 24.78 -3.77
C ASN A 35 -20.72 23.89 -2.74
N LYS A 36 -21.35 24.53 -1.77
CA LYS A 36 -22.06 23.85 -0.65
C LYS A 36 -23.29 23.05 -1.10
N ASP A 37 -23.87 23.34 -2.25
CA ASP A 37 -25.03 22.60 -2.79
C ASP A 37 -24.64 21.26 -3.43
N LEU A 38 -23.34 21.02 -3.68
CA LEU A 38 -22.84 19.78 -4.30
C LEU A 38 -22.55 18.66 -3.28
N ILE A 39 -23.20 18.67 -2.12
CA ILE A 39 -23.06 17.60 -1.10
C ILE A 39 -23.33 16.22 -1.71
N TRP A 40 -24.35 16.12 -2.57
CA TRP A 40 -24.69 14.88 -3.27
C TRP A 40 -23.53 14.35 -4.12
N PHE A 41 -22.80 15.24 -4.80
CA PHE A 41 -21.64 14.87 -5.61
C PHE A 41 -20.47 14.41 -4.74
N CYS A 42 -20.21 15.10 -3.62
CA CYS A 42 -19.18 14.68 -2.65
C CYS A 42 -19.48 13.29 -2.08
N LEU A 43 -20.74 13.00 -1.77
CA LEU A 43 -21.16 11.70 -1.21
C LEU A 43 -20.97 10.55 -2.22
N LEU A 44 -21.24 10.84 -3.50
CA LEU A 44 -20.99 9.92 -4.62
C LEU A 44 -19.48 9.70 -4.81
N LEU A 45 -18.69 10.76 -4.75
CA LEU A 45 -17.23 10.71 -4.92
C LEU A 45 -16.54 9.93 -3.79
N ILE A 46 -16.98 10.12 -2.54
CA ILE A 46 -16.52 9.33 -1.40
C ILE A 46 -16.91 7.86 -1.57
N SER A 47 -18.16 7.55 -2.00
CA SER A 47 -18.58 6.17 -2.26
C SER A 47 -17.71 5.49 -3.31
N ILE A 48 -17.38 6.20 -4.39
CA ILE A 48 -16.48 5.69 -5.44
C ILE A 48 -15.07 5.48 -4.88
N GLY A 49 -14.55 6.43 -4.10
CA GLY A 49 -13.24 6.32 -3.46
C GLY A 49 -13.14 5.14 -2.50
N VAL A 50 -14.20 4.85 -1.73
CA VAL A 50 -14.29 3.68 -0.85
C VAL A 50 -14.35 2.39 -1.67
N CYS A 51 -15.20 2.31 -2.69
CA CYS A 51 -15.28 1.13 -3.57
C CYS A 51 -13.94 0.84 -4.26
N LEU A 52 -13.30 1.86 -4.84
CA LEU A 52 -11.99 1.74 -5.47
C LEU A 52 -10.92 1.36 -4.45
N GLY A 53 -10.95 1.96 -3.25
CA GLY A 53 -10.06 1.61 -2.16
C GLY A 53 -10.17 0.14 -1.78
N ILE A 54 -11.39 -0.38 -1.58
CA ILE A 54 -11.64 -1.79 -1.21
C ILE A 54 -11.12 -2.70 -2.33
N LEU A 55 -11.51 -2.44 -3.57
CA LEU A 55 -11.09 -3.25 -4.72
C LEU A 55 -9.56 -3.24 -4.89
N TYR A 56 -8.93 -2.08 -4.71
CA TYR A 56 -7.47 -1.96 -4.84
C TYR A 56 -6.75 -2.70 -3.73
N ALA A 57 -7.18 -2.52 -2.49
CA ALA A 57 -6.61 -3.21 -1.34
C ALA A 57 -6.78 -4.73 -1.48
N GLU A 58 -7.97 -5.20 -1.88
CA GLU A 58 -8.24 -6.62 -2.08
C GLU A 58 -7.43 -7.21 -3.25
N LYS A 59 -7.22 -6.43 -4.33
CA LYS A 59 -6.36 -6.80 -5.46
C LYS A 59 -4.89 -6.92 -5.04
N VAL A 60 -4.39 -6.03 -4.19
CA VAL A 60 -3.01 -6.12 -3.68
C VAL A 60 -2.85 -7.34 -2.77
N ARG A 61 -3.81 -7.60 -1.89
CA ARG A 61 -3.83 -8.80 -1.03
C ARG A 61 -3.77 -10.08 -1.86
N LYS A 62 -4.60 -10.20 -2.90
CA LYS A 62 -4.65 -11.38 -3.77
C LYS A 62 -3.42 -11.54 -4.67
N LYS A 63 -2.80 -10.44 -5.12
CA LYS A 63 -1.78 -10.50 -6.18
C LYS A 63 -0.34 -10.64 -5.68
N TYR A 64 -0.01 -10.11 -4.50
CA TYR A 64 1.39 -10.07 -4.05
C TYR A 64 1.66 -10.75 -2.70
N GLY A 65 0.67 -10.84 -1.81
CA GLY A 65 0.91 -11.06 -0.38
C GLY A 65 1.70 -9.86 0.19
N CYS A 66 1.21 -9.18 1.23
CA CYS A 66 1.82 -7.90 1.64
C CYS A 66 3.32 -8.04 1.98
N SER A 67 3.77 -9.23 2.36
CA SER A 67 5.17 -9.52 2.66
C SER A 67 6.12 -9.35 1.45
N THR A 68 5.70 -9.73 0.23
CA THR A 68 6.56 -9.62 -0.96
C THR A 68 6.53 -8.20 -1.54
N TYR A 69 5.40 -7.49 -1.40
CA TYR A 69 5.29 -6.12 -1.88
C TYR A 69 6.08 -5.15 -1.01
N MET A 70 5.95 -5.27 0.33
CA MET A 70 6.77 -4.48 1.25
C MET A 70 8.24 -4.87 1.18
N GLY A 71 8.54 -6.16 0.99
CA GLY A 71 9.90 -6.63 0.71
C GLY A 71 10.51 -6.02 -0.54
N ARG A 72 9.73 -5.77 -1.60
CA ARG A 72 10.19 -5.04 -2.79
C ARG A 72 10.30 -3.53 -2.57
N LEU A 73 9.44 -2.94 -1.74
CA LEU A 73 9.48 -1.51 -1.43
C LEU A 73 10.68 -1.15 -0.52
N LEU A 74 11.03 -2.04 0.40
CA LEU A 74 12.17 -1.91 1.33
C LEU A 74 13.48 -2.43 0.72
N ARG A 75 13.43 -3.14 -0.40
CA ARG A 75 14.63 -3.60 -1.12
C ARG A 75 15.24 -2.40 -1.85
N THR A 76 16.08 -1.68 -1.12
CA THR A 76 17.02 -0.72 -1.70
C THR A 76 17.94 -1.47 -2.66
N PRO A 77 18.03 -1.08 -3.95
CA PRO A 77 18.82 -1.79 -4.95
C PRO A 77 20.33 -1.85 -4.61
N GLU A 78 20.81 -1.01 -3.68
CA GLU A 78 22.21 -1.00 -3.24
C GLU A 78 22.61 -2.20 -2.36
N LEU A 79 21.68 -2.91 -1.72
CA LEU A 79 22.00 -4.03 -0.83
C LEU A 79 22.09 -5.38 -1.56
N GLU A 80 21.79 -5.43 -2.85
CA GLU A 80 21.81 -6.66 -3.64
C GLU A 80 23.22 -7.04 -4.13
N HIS A 81 24.20 -6.14 -3.96
CA HIS A 81 25.57 -6.34 -4.45
C HIS A 81 26.59 -6.71 -3.35
N LYS A 82 26.15 -7.13 -2.15
CA LYS A 82 27.08 -7.39 -1.03
C LYS A 82 27.05 -8.78 -0.41
N ASP A 83 26.38 -9.74 -1.05
CA ASP A 83 26.37 -11.14 -0.59
C ASP A 83 27.16 -12.07 -1.54
N GLY A 84 28.03 -11.52 -2.39
CA GLY A 84 28.79 -12.27 -3.40
C GLY A 84 30.32 -12.20 -3.31
N GLU A 85 30.88 -11.32 -2.47
CA GLU A 85 32.33 -11.05 -2.47
C GLU A 85 33.06 -11.42 -1.16
N ASP A 86 32.34 -11.79 -0.10
CA ASP A 86 32.96 -12.12 1.21
C ASP A 86 33.14 -13.64 1.46
N GLU A 87 32.85 -14.51 0.49
CA GLU A 87 33.10 -15.98 0.58
C GLU A 87 34.23 -16.50 -0.34
N LYS A 88 35.06 -15.63 -0.93
CA LYS A 88 36.31 -16.05 -1.61
C LYS A 88 37.57 -15.81 -0.79
N GLY A 89 37.45 -15.95 0.53
CA GLY A 89 38.53 -15.78 1.51
C GLY A 89 38.82 -17.01 2.37
N SER A 90 38.60 -18.24 1.89
CA SER A 90 39.08 -19.45 2.58
C SER A 90 39.13 -20.65 1.63
N GLY A 91 40.33 -21.02 1.19
CA GLY A 91 40.52 -22.18 0.31
C GLY A 91 41.78 -22.14 -0.52
N GLN A 92 42.90 -21.69 0.05
CA GLN A 92 44.21 -21.84 -0.57
C GLN A 92 44.84 -23.15 -0.05
N LYS A 93 44.77 -24.21 -0.86
CA LYS A 93 45.71 -25.33 -0.86
C LYS A 93 45.94 -25.80 -2.27
#